data_AF-A0A7W3X1N9-F1
#
_entry.id   AF-A0A7W3X1N9-F1
#
_cell.length_a   1.000
_cell.length_b   1.000
_cell.length_c   1.000
_cell.angle_alpha   90.00
_cell.angle_beta   90.00
_cell.angle_gamma   90.00
#
_symmetry.space_group_name_H-M   'P 1'
#
loop_
_entity.id
_entity.type
_entity.pdbx_description
1 polymer ?
#
loop_
_entity_poly.entity_id
_entity_poly.type
_entity_poly.pdbx_seq_one_letter_code
_entity_poly.pdbx_strand_id
1 'polypeptide(L)'
;TRLAQAFRVALDAHGRKVGQPMLLSAALAAGRLQTDGPYDPAASYDLPALAKVFDFINLMSYDMGTGFSSVSTFNAPLHEVPADPLAPELRRWNNVAGAVQYYREHGVPADKLVLGVPFYGRGFKVTGDAPDGLYQPYSAPADAGDWRVIKARYLDQP
;
A
#
# COMPACT_ATOMS: atom_id res chain seq x y z
N THR A 1 -1.34 -0.49 -19.43
CA THR A 1 -0.11 -1.01 -20.07
C THR A 1 0.46 -0.12 -21.17
N ARG A 2 -0.32 0.30 -22.18
CA ARG A 2 0.20 1.06 -23.35
C ARG A 2 1.02 2.32 -23.00
N LEU A 3 0.58 3.08 -22.00
CA LEU A 3 1.30 4.25 -21.51
C LEU A 3 2.72 3.91 -21.05
N ALA A 4 2.86 2.89 -20.19
CA ALA A 4 4.17 2.46 -19.69
C ALA A 4 5.09 2.00 -20.83
N GLN A 5 4.56 1.27 -21.82
CA GLN A 5 5.33 0.84 -22.98
C GLN A 5 5.82 2.03 -23.81
N ALA A 6 4.97 3.03 -24.06
CA ALA A 6 5.35 4.24 -24.78
C ALA A 6 6.44 5.03 -24.02
N PHE A 7 6.32 5.13 -22.69
CA PHE A 7 7.34 5.76 -21.84
C PHE A 7 8.68 5.03 -21.90
N ARG A 8 8.68 3.69 -21.81
CA ARG A 8 9.90 2.88 -21.92
C ARG A 8 10.62 3.13 -23.25
N VAL A 9 9.89 3.11 -24.37
CA VAL A 9 10.45 3.41 -25.70
C VAL A 9 11.07 4.81 -25.76
N ALA A 10 10.36 5.82 -25.24
CA ALA A 10 10.85 7.19 -25.23
C ALA A 10 12.10 7.37 -24.34
N LEU A 11 12.10 6.76 -23.15
CA LEU A 11 13.22 6.79 -22.22
C LEU A 11 14.45 6.05 -22.77
N ASP A 12 14.27 4.92 -23.46
CA ASP A 12 15.35 4.21 -24.13
C ASP A 12 15.96 5.05 -25.26
N ALA A 13 15.12 5.72 -26.05
CA ALA A 13 15.58 6.61 -27.11
C ALA A 13 16.34 7.80 -26.55
N HIS A 14 15.87 8.39 -25.45
CA HIS A 14 16.58 9.47 -24.76
C HIS A 14 17.91 8.98 -24.18
N GLY A 15 17.90 7.85 -23.47
CA GLY A 15 19.10 7.28 -22.84
C GLY A 15 20.22 6.99 -23.84
N ARG A 16 19.88 6.49 -25.04
CA ARG A 16 20.85 6.33 -26.13
C ARG A 16 21.46 7.66 -26.61
N LYS A 17 20.68 8.74 -26.65
CA LYS A 17 21.17 10.07 -27.08
C LYS A 17 22.14 10.68 -26.06
N VAL A 18 21.89 10.46 -24.77
CA VAL A 18 22.70 11.05 -23.68
C VAL A 18 23.76 10.09 -23.13
N GLY A 19 23.84 8.86 -23.64
CA GLY A 19 24.81 7.86 -23.20
C GLY A 19 24.55 7.28 -21.80
N GLN A 20 23.32 7.39 -21.29
CA GLN A 20 22.96 6.96 -19.94
C GLN A 20 21.62 6.21 -19.93
N PRO A 21 21.55 4.98 -19.39
CA PRO A 21 20.28 4.27 -19.20
C PRO A 21 19.32 5.05 -18.29
N MET A 22 18.06 5.13 -18.68
CA MET A 22 17.00 5.80 -17.91
C MET A 22 16.10 4.77 -17.25
N LEU A 23 15.94 4.85 -15.93
CA LEU A 23 15.05 3.97 -15.18
C LEU A 23 13.58 4.39 -15.37
N LEU A 24 12.70 3.40 -15.43
CA LEU A 24 11.26 3.56 -15.39
C LEU A 24 10.69 2.65 -14.29
N SER A 25 10.10 3.26 -13.28
CA SER A 25 9.42 2.56 -12.18
C SER A 25 7.99 3.08 -12.01
N ALA A 26 7.22 2.38 -11.18
CA ALA A 26 5.89 2.82 -10.77
C ALA A 26 5.65 2.48 -9.29
N ALA A 27 4.84 3.30 -8.62
CA ALA A 27 4.26 2.95 -7.33
C ALA A 27 2.89 2.30 -7.58
N LEU A 28 2.71 1.05 -7.16
CA LEU A 28 1.46 0.30 -7.35
C LEU A 28 0.81 -0.04 -6.01
N ALA A 29 -0.53 -0.06 -6.01
CA ALA A 29 -1.33 -0.21 -4.80
C ALA A 29 -1.25 -1.62 -4.21
N ALA A 30 -1.13 -1.70 -2.88
CA ALA A 30 -1.25 -2.94 -2.13
C ALA A 30 -2.52 -2.98 -1.25
N GLY A 31 -2.93 -1.82 -0.71
CA GLY A 31 -4.16 -1.67 0.04
C GLY A 31 -5.38 -2.09 -0.77
N ARG A 32 -6.32 -2.78 -0.11
CA ARG A 32 -7.50 -3.38 -0.73
C ARG A 32 -8.79 -2.59 -0.52
N LEU A 33 -8.71 -1.41 0.07
CA LEU A 33 -9.87 -0.59 0.40
C LEU A 33 -9.73 0.81 -0.20
N GLN A 34 -10.75 1.25 -0.92
CA GLN A 34 -10.86 2.58 -1.51
C GLN A 34 -12.29 3.11 -1.39
N THR A 35 -12.54 4.33 -1.86
CA THR A 35 -13.85 4.99 -1.82
C THR A 35 -14.97 4.15 -2.44
N ASP A 36 -14.70 3.47 -3.56
CA ASP A 36 -15.68 2.66 -4.30
C ASP A 36 -15.74 1.19 -3.82
N GLY A 37 -15.20 0.90 -2.63
CA GLY A 37 -15.20 -0.43 -2.03
C GLY A 37 -13.89 -1.19 -2.21
N PRO A 38 -13.93 -2.53 -2.18
CA PRO A 38 -12.72 -3.34 -2.28
C PRO A 38 -12.01 -3.21 -3.63
N TYR A 39 -10.69 -3.25 -3.61
CA TYR A 39 -9.83 -3.07 -4.76
C TYR A 39 -9.06 -4.35 -5.11
N ASP A 40 -8.96 -4.65 -6.41
CA ASP A 40 -8.14 -5.75 -6.92
C ASP A 40 -7.06 -5.25 -7.90
N PRO A 41 -5.76 -5.31 -7.54
CA PRO A 41 -4.69 -4.83 -8.40
C PRO A 41 -4.63 -5.52 -9.76
N ALA A 42 -4.86 -6.84 -9.84
CA ALA A 42 -4.79 -7.54 -11.13
C ALA A 42 -5.99 -7.25 -12.05
N ALA A 43 -7.14 -6.82 -11.50
CA ALA A 43 -8.25 -6.32 -12.32
C ALA A 43 -7.95 -4.95 -12.95
N SER A 44 -7.05 -4.17 -12.35
CA SER A 44 -6.70 -2.81 -12.81
C SER A 44 -5.39 -2.76 -13.61
N TYR A 45 -4.49 -3.69 -13.34
CA TYR A 45 -3.15 -3.72 -13.91
C TYR A 45 -2.88 -5.08 -14.55
N ASP A 46 -2.47 -5.05 -15.81
CA ASP A 46 -1.80 -6.20 -16.45
C ASP A 46 -0.40 -6.35 -15.85
N LEU A 47 -0.34 -6.95 -14.66
CA LEU A 47 0.86 -7.10 -13.84
C LEU A 47 1.99 -7.82 -14.59
N PRO A 48 1.76 -8.94 -15.32
CA PRO A 48 2.81 -9.59 -16.10
C PRO A 48 3.38 -8.69 -17.20
N ALA A 49 2.54 -7.93 -17.91
CA ALA A 49 3.04 -7.04 -18.96
C ALA A 49 3.79 -5.84 -18.37
N LEU A 50 3.29 -5.25 -17.29
CA LEU A 50 3.93 -4.12 -16.62
C LEU A 50 5.28 -4.52 -15.99
N ALA A 51 5.37 -5.73 -15.42
CA ALA A 51 6.63 -6.26 -14.89
C ALA A 51 7.72 -6.40 -15.96
N LYS A 52 7.36 -6.56 -17.24
CA LYS A 52 8.34 -6.57 -18.36
C LYS A 52 8.81 -5.17 -18.74
N VAL A 53 8.01 -4.15 -18.45
CA VAL A 53 8.25 -2.76 -18.88
C VAL A 53 9.00 -1.96 -17.83
N PHE A 54 8.64 -2.13 -16.55
CA PHE A 54 9.27 -1.43 -15.45
C PHE A 54 10.58 -2.09 -15.04
N ASP A 55 11.56 -1.28 -14.66
CA ASP A 55 12.79 -1.75 -14.04
C ASP A 55 12.49 -2.34 -12.66
N PHE A 56 11.66 -1.66 -11.87
CA PHE A 56 11.11 -2.14 -10.60
C PHE A 56 9.78 -1.45 -10.28
N ILE A 57 9.04 -2.03 -9.34
CA ILE A 57 7.75 -1.58 -8.82
C ILE A 57 7.91 -1.31 -7.34
N ASN A 58 7.62 -0.08 -6.93
CA ASN A 58 7.49 0.28 -5.52
C ASN A 58 6.09 -0.15 -5.06
N LEU A 59 6.01 -1.23 -4.28
CA LEU A 59 4.74 -1.70 -3.75
C LEU A 59 4.35 -0.81 -2.58
N MET A 60 3.22 -0.10 -2.70
CA MET A 60 2.69 0.78 -1.67
C MET A 60 2.02 -0.06 -0.56
N SER A 61 2.82 -0.86 0.15
CA SER A 61 2.42 -1.79 1.22
C SER A 61 2.09 -1.10 2.54
N TYR A 62 1.27 -0.07 2.44
CA TYR A 62 0.75 0.79 3.50
C TYR A 62 -0.62 1.30 3.07
N ASP A 63 -1.30 2.08 3.92
CA ASP A 63 -2.68 2.50 3.69
C ASP A 63 -3.64 1.32 3.51
N MET A 64 -3.35 0.20 4.19
CA MET A 64 -4.20 -1.00 4.20
C MET A 64 -5.37 -0.84 5.19
N GLY A 65 -5.16 -0.05 6.24
CA GLY A 65 -6.18 0.44 7.15
C GLY A 65 -6.33 1.94 7.03
N THR A 66 -7.51 2.43 6.64
CA THR A 66 -7.75 3.85 6.34
C THR A 66 -9.13 4.29 6.82
N GLY A 67 -9.52 5.53 6.55
CA GLY A 67 -10.91 5.98 6.75
C GLY A 67 -11.96 5.25 5.90
N PHE A 68 -11.55 4.36 4.99
CA PHE A 68 -12.45 3.46 4.26
C PHE A 68 -12.68 2.12 4.99
N SER A 69 -11.92 1.85 6.06
CA SER A 69 -12.11 0.67 6.90
C SER A 69 -13.38 0.81 7.75
N SER A 70 -14.10 -0.29 7.99
CA SER A 70 -15.30 -0.27 8.84
C SER A 70 -15.01 -0.14 10.34
N VAL A 71 -13.78 -0.46 10.74
CA VAL A 71 -13.26 -0.37 12.10
C VAL A 71 -11.86 0.25 12.09
N SER A 72 -11.40 0.71 13.24
CA SER A 72 -10.00 1.05 13.45
C SER A 72 -9.09 -0.17 13.19
N THR A 73 -7.96 0.05 12.53
CA THR A 73 -7.06 -1.05 12.11
C THR A 73 -5.64 -0.53 11.85
N PHE A 74 -4.72 -1.45 11.54
CA PHE A 74 -3.32 -1.15 11.23
C PHE A 74 -3.16 -0.45 9.88
N ASN A 75 -2.23 0.50 9.80
CA ASN A 75 -1.84 1.12 8.52
C ASN A 75 -1.13 0.13 7.57
N ALA A 76 -0.21 -0.68 8.11
CA ALA A 76 0.62 -1.60 7.35
C ALA A 76 0.90 -2.89 8.15
N PRO A 77 -0.10 -3.76 8.35
CA PRO A 77 0.11 -5.02 9.06
C PRO A 77 1.07 -5.93 8.27
N LEU A 78 2.10 -6.46 8.92
CA LEU A 78 3.11 -7.29 8.24
C LEU A 78 2.51 -8.60 7.70
N HIS A 79 1.60 -9.21 8.46
CA HIS A 79 0.93 -10.46 8.16
C HIS A 79 -0.59 -10.33 8.32
N GLU A 80 -1.32 -11.31 7.79
CA GLU A 80 -2.75 -11.45 8.06
C GLU A 80 -3.01 -11.54 9.56
N VAL A 81 -3.99 -10.77 10.05
CA VAL A 81 -4.42 -10.81 11.44
C VAL A 81 -5.77 -11.53 11.51
N PRO A 82 -5.87 -12.71 12.14
CA PRO A 82 -7.11 -13.49 12.14
C PRO A 82 -8.33 -12.76 12.73
N ALA A 83 -8.10 -11.81 13.63
CA ALA A 83 -9.13 -11.01 14.27
C ALA A 83 -9.63 -9.83 13.40
N ASP A 84 -8.98 -9.53 12.27
CA ASP A 84 -9.44 -8.48 11.37
C ASP A 84 -10.82 -8.86 10.80
N PRO A 85 -11.85 -8.01 10.91
CA PRO A 85 -13.21 -8.33 10.48
C PRO A 85 -13.40 -8.31 8.95
N LEU A 86 -12.36 -7.99 8.17
CA LEU A 86 -12.41 -8.10 6.71
C LEU A 86 -12.82 -9.50 6.25
N ALA A 87 -13.52 -9.55 5.12
CA ALA A 87 -13.85 -10.81 4.45
C ALA A 87 -12.56 -11.63 4.21
N PRO A 88 -12.58 -12.97 4.37
CA PRO A 88 -11.35 -13.77 4.38
C PRO A 88 -10.43 -13.56 3.17
N GLU A 89 -11.00 -13.43 1.97
CA GLU A 89 -10.23 -13.18 0.74
C GLU A 89 -9.52 -11.81 0.76
N LEU A 90 -10.22 -10.75 1.18
CA LEU A 90 -9.62 -9.42 1.30
C LEU A 90 -8.57 -9.40 2.39
N ARG A 91 -8.86 -10.04 3.53
CA ARG A 91 -7.97 -10.11 4.68
C ARG A 91 -6.65 -10.80 4.35
N ARG A 92 -6.71 -11.91 3.60
CA ARG A 92 -5.53 -12.64 3.09
C ARG A 92 -4.56 -11.74 2.34
N TRP A 93 -5.06 -10.77 1.57
CA TRP A 93 -4.25 -9.92 0.70
C TRP A 93 -4.01 -8.50 1.23
N ASN A 94 -4.78 -8.02 2.21
CA ASN A 94 -4.66 -6.67 2.78
C ASN A 94 -3.65 -6.61 3.94
N ASN A 95 -2.45 -7.15 3.70
CA ASN A 95 -1.30 -7.12 4.59
C ASN A 95 -0.01 -7.16 3.74
N VAL A 96 1.14 -6.81 4.31
CA VAL A 96 2.40 -6.67 3.57
C VAL A 96 2.82 -7.99 2.90
N ALA A 97 2.85 -9.10 3.66
CA ALA A 97 3.24 -10.41 3.13
C ALA A 97 2.26 -10.90 2.05
N GLY A 98 0.95 -10.74 2.29
CA GLY A 98 -0.10 -11.08 1.35
C GLY A 98 0.00 -10.28 0.05
N ALA A 99 0.25 -8.97 0.12
CA ALA A 99 0.41 -8.13 -1.05
C ALA A 99 1.62 -8.55 -1.90
N VAL A 100 2.78 -8.83 -1.28
CA VAL A 100 3.95 -9.35 -2.00
C VAL A 100 3.64 -10.69 -2.67
N GLN A 101 3.01 -11.61 -1.93
CA GLN A 101 2.62 -12.91 -2.47
C GLN A 101 1.65 -12.76 -3.65
N TYR A 102 0.64 -11.91 -3.51
CA TYR A 102 -0.34 -11.65 -4.56
C TYR A 102 0.34 -11.18 -5.86
N TYR A 103 1.25 -10.19 -5.78
CA TYR A 103 1.96 -9.70 -6.96
C TYR A 103 2.81 -10.80 -7.62
N ARG A 104 3.45 -11.66 -6.82
CA ARG A 104 4.22 -12.80 -7.33
C ARG A 104 3.33 -13.84 -8.02
N GLU A 105 2.19 -14.16 -7.42
CA GLU A 105 1.19 -15.07 -8.01
C GLU A 105 0.62 -14.52 -9.32
N HIS A 106 0.62 -13.19 -9.50
CA HIS A 106 0.17 -12.51 -10.71
C HIS A 106 1.33 -12.12 -11.65
N GLY A 107 2.45 -12.85 -11.58
CA GLY A 107 3.51 -12.83 -12.59
C GLY A 107 4.52 -11.69 -12.44
N VAL A 108 4.58 -11.01 -11.30
CA VAL A 108 5.65 -10.04 -11.02
C VAL A 108 6.84 -10.74 -10.36
N PRO A 109 8.04 -10.72 -10.98
CA PRO A 109 9.24 -11.28 -10.38
C PRO A 109 9.60 -10.60 -9.05
N ALA A 110 10.11 -11.37 -8.09
CA ALA A 110 10.40 -10.87 -6.74
C ALA A 110 11.50 -9.79 -6.72
N ASP A 111 12.50 -9.92 -7.61
CA ASP A 111 13.58 -8.95 -7.80
C ASP A 111 13.11 -7.62 -8.42
N LYS A 112 11.88 -7.56 -8.93
CA LYS A 112 11.24 -6.32 -9.38
C LYS A 112 10.39 -5.63 -8.33
N LEU A 113 10.20 -6.22 -7.14
CA LEU A 113 9.38 -5.63 -6.08
C LEU A 113 10.25 -4.91 -5.05
N VAL A 114 10.00 -3.62 -4.86
CA VAL A 114 10.57 -2.81 -3.79
C VAL A 114 9.49 -2.62 -2.72
N LEU A 115 9.79 -3.06 -1.50
CA LEU A 115 8.86 -3.02 -0.37
C LEU A 115 8.68 -1.60 0.16
N GLY A 116 7.43 -1.13 0.26
CA GLY A 116 7.11 0.15 0.89
C GLY A 116 7.04 0.05 2.41
N VAL A 117 7.71 0.97 3.11
CA VAL A 117 7.66 1.09 4.58
C VAL A 117 7.15 2.50 4.94
N PRO A 118 6.00 2.64 5.63
CA PRO A 118 5.47 3.96 5.96
C PRO A 118 6.19 4.55 7.18
N PHE A 119 6.68 5.79 7.06
CA PHE A 119 7.18 6.59 8.19
C PHE A 119 6.08 7.51 8.75
N TYR A 120 4.84 7.02 8.69
CA TYR A 120 3.63 7.69 9.18
C TYR A 120 2.61 6.64 9.61
N GLY A 121 1.59 7.08 10.35
CA GLY A 121 0.46 6.25 10.75
C GLY A 121 -0.87 6.82 10.28
N ARG A 122 -1.93 6.03 10.44
CA ARG A 122 -3.32 6.47 10.28
C ARG A 122 -4.04 6.31 11.61
N GLY A 123 -4.75 7.35 12.02
CA GLY A 123 -5.47 7.40 13.29
C GLY A 123 -6.96 7.25 13.11
N PHE A 124 -7.63 6.83 14.18
CA PHE A 124 -9.09 6.67 14.25
C PHE A 124 -9.59 7.26 15.56
N LYS A 125 -10.71 7.99 15.52
CA LYS A 125 -11.44 8.43 16.73
C LYS A 125 -12.36 7.31 17.19
N VAL A 126 -11.78 6.33 17.88
CA VAL A 126 -12.46 5.13 18.38
C VAL A 126 -13.59 5.52 19.34
N THR A 127 -14.72 4.83 19.23
CA THR A 127 -15.91 5.02 20.10
C THR A 127 -16.26 3.76 20.89
N GLY A 128 -15.47 2.70 20.77
CA GLY A 128 -15.61 1.51 21.60
C GLY A 128 -14.84 1.63 22.91
N ASP A 129 -15.24 0.80 23.88
CA ASP A 129 -14.69 0.79 25.24
C ASP A 129 -13.64 -0.32 25.45
N ALA A 130 -13.31 -1.08 24.41
CA ALA A 130 -12.31 -2.13 24.51
C ALA A 130 -10.89 -1.51 24.62
N PRO A 131 -9.94 -2.20 25.25
CA PRO A 131 -8.57 -1.70 25.35
C PRO A 131 -7.90 -1.56 23.97
N ASP A 132 -6.90 -0.69 23.89
CA ASP A 132 -5.95 -0.53 22.77
C ASP A 132 -6.52 -0.04 21.41
N GLY A 133 -7.84 0.09 21.28
CA GLY A 133 -8.47 0.73 20.14
C GLY A 133 -8.44 -0.07 18.84
N LEU A 134 -7.91 -1.29 18.79
CA LEU A 134 -7.82 -2.10 17.57
C LEU A 134 -9.13 -2.84 17.25
N TYR A 135 -9.57 -2.79 16.00
CA TYR A 135 -10.81 -3.41 15.49
C TYR A 135 -12.09 -2.94 16.19
N GLN A 136 -12.15 -1.64 16.49
CA GLN A 136 -13.28 -1.03 17.16
C GLN A 136 -14.05 -0.07 16.24
N PRO A 137 -15.34 0.17 16.50
CA PRO A 137 -16.07 1.25 15.86
C PRO A 137 -15.37 2.60 16.10
N TYR A 138 -15.43 3.48 15.11
CA TYR A 138 -14.86 4.82 15.18
C TYR A 138 -15.80 5.82 14.49
N SER A 139 -15.72 7.08 14.92
CA SER A 139 -16.61 8.15 14.42
C SER A 139 -16.03 8.89 13.20
N ALA A 140 -14.71 9.00 13.12
CA ALA A 140 -13.99 9.62 12.01
C ALA A 140 -12.51 9.23 12.04
N PRO A 141 -11.77 9.38 10.93
CA PRO A 141 -10.31 9.37 10.96
C PRO A 141 -9.78 10.41 11.97
N ALA A 142 -8.68 10.08 12.63
CA ALA A 142 -7.95 10.98 13.50
C ALA A 142 -6.68 11.48 12.81
N ASP A 143 -6.49 12.79 12.86
CA ASP A 143 -5.26 13.45 12.46
C ASP A 143 -4.49 13.88 13.71
N ALA A 144 -3.29 13.34 13.89
CA ALA A 144 -2.41 13.67 15.01
C ALA A 144 -1.54 14.91 14.72
N GLY A 145 -1.64 15.48 13.52
CA GLY A 145 -0.80 16.58 13.06
C GLY A 145 0.59 16.13 12.64
N ASP A 146 1.50 17.10 12.51
CA ASP A 146 2.88 16.82 12.14
C ASP A 146 3.67 16.15 13.29
N TRP A 147 4.90 15.71 12.98
CA TRP A 147 5.81 15.11 13.95
C TRP A 147 5.99 15.92 15.25
N ARG A 148 5.95 17.26 15.19
CA ARG A 148 6.14 18.11 16.37
C ARG A 148 4.95 17.98 17.32
N VAL A 149 3.74 17.92 16.77
CA VAL A 149 2.52 17.67 17.55
C VAL A 149 2.54 16.27 18.15
N ILE A 150 2.91 15.27 17.34
CA ILE A 150 3.00 13.88 17.80
C ILE A 150 3.97 13.77 18.98
N LYS A 151 5.19 14.30 18.81
CA LYS A 151 6.21 14.27 19.84
C LYS A 151 5.74 14.93 21.14
N ALA A 152 5.25 16.17 21.05
CA ALA A 152 4.88 16.95 22.23
C ALA A 152 3.67 16.40 23.01
N ARG A 153 2.77 15.66 22.34
CA ARG A 153 1.51 15.22 22.95
C ARG A 153 1.45 13.73 23.29
N TYR A 154 2.18 12.88 22.56
CA TYR A 154 1.99 11.43 22.64
C TYR A 154 3.26 10.65 22.99
N LEU A 155 4.45 11.19 22.71
CA LEU A 155 5.70 10.49 22.99
C LEU A 155 6.34 10.89 24.32
N ASP A 156 6.20 12.16 24.70
CA ASP A 156 6.79 12.70 25.93
C ASP A 156 5.85 12.57 27.17
N GLN A 157 4.67 11.95 27.01
CA GLN A 157 3.68 11.71 28.07
C GLN A 157 3.11 10.27 27.97
N PRO A 158 3.82 9.25 28.49
CA PRO A 158 3.39 7.86 28.46
C PRO A 158 2.22 7.56 29.41
#